data_AF-C7J262-F1
#
_entry.id   AF-C7J262-F1
#
_cell.length_a   1.000
_cell.length_b   1.000
_cell.length_c   1.000
_cell.angle_alpha   90.00
_cell.angle_beta   90.00
_cell.angle_gamma   90.00
#
_symmetry.space_group_name_H-M   'P 1'
#
loop_
_entity.id
_entity.type
_entity.pdbx_description
1 polymer ?
#
loop_
_entity_poly.entity_id
_entity_poly.type
_entity_poly.pdbx_seq_one_letter_code
_entity_poly.pdbx_strand_id
1 'polypeptide(L)' 'LALKGRCLTADNLAKRNWPHDEVCPLCQRDNEDCHHLFVACNFTIAVWRLMRSWINVDFPIPGDEDQPLTDR' A
#
# COMPACT_ATOMS: atom_id res chain seq x y z
N LEU A 1 -7.90 -10.85 3.28
CA LEU A 1 -6.71 -11.11 4.12
C LEU A 1 -6.31 -9.86 4.89
N ALA A 2 -6.07 -8.73 4.21
CA ALA A 2 -5.72 -7.45 4.81
C ALA A 2 -6.73 -6.96 5.87
N LEU A 3 -8.01 -6.89 5.52
CA LEU A 3 -9.09 -6.46 6.44
C LEU A 3 -9.33 -7.41 7.63
N LYS A 4 -8.79 -8.63 7.59
CA LYS A 4 -8.92 -9.61 8.69
C LYS A 4 -7.68 -9.65 9.58
N GLY A 5 -6.71 -8.75 9.39
CA GLY A 5 -5.44 -8.75 10.14
C GLY A 5 -4.63 -10.03 9.92
N ARG A 6 -4.83 -10.70 8.78
CA ARG A 6 -4.18 -11.98 8.44
C ARG A 6 -3.11 -11.83 7.35
N CYS A 7 -2.76 -10.60 6.99
CA CYS A 7 -1.58 -10.39 6.16
C CYS A 7 -0.34 -10.57 7.03
N LEU A 8 0.66 -11.27 6.48
CA LEU A 8 1.97 -11.46 7.10
C LEU A 8 2.84 -10.22 6.89
N THR A 9 2.32 -9.06 7.27
CA THR A 9 3.08 -7.81 7.31
C THR A 9 4.06 -7.83 8.49
N ALA A 10 5.14 -7.08 8.41
CA ALA A 10 6.16 -6.99 9.46
C ALA A 10 5.55 -6.74 10.85
N ASP A 11 4.58 -5.83 10.97
CA ASP A 11 3.86 -5.56 12.23
C ASP A 11 3.14 -6.80 12.82
N ASN A 12 2.60 -7.67 11.97
CA ASN A 12 1.93 -8.90 12.39
C ASN A 12 2.90 -10.05 12.65
N LEU A 13 4.07 -10.06 12.00
CA LEU A 13 5.17 -10.96 12.34
C LEU A 13 5.77 -10.60 13.70
N ALA A 14 5.93 -9.31 13.98
CA ALA A 14 6.39 -8.79 15.27
C ALA A 14 5.51 -9.25 16.43
N LYS A 15 4.17 -9.14 16.30
CA LYS A 15 3.19 -9.62 17.29
C LYS A 15 3.30 -11.12 17.59
N ARG A 16 3.89 -11.90 16.68
CA ARG A 16 4.06 -13.35 16.79
C ARG A 16 5.48 -13.75 17.19
N ASN A 17 6.36 -12.80 17.49
CA ASN A 17 7.79 -13.03 17.77
C ASN A 17 8.53 -13.76 16.63
N TRP A 18 8.12 -13.54 15.39
CA TRP A 18 8.80 -14.11 14.21
C TRP A 18 9.88 -13.14 13.70
N PRO A 19 11.02 -13.66 13.20
CA PRO A 19 12.02 -12.83 12.51
C PRO A 19 11.38 -12.08 11.34
N HIS A 20 11.64 -10.79 11.24
CA HIS A 20 11.13 -9.93 10.17
C HIS A 20 12.03 -8.70 10.03
N ASP A 21 12.02 -8.10 8.84
CA ASP A 21 12.52 -6.75 8.64
C ASP A 21 11.36 -5.77 8.88
N GLU A 22 11.57 -4.75 9.70
CA GLU A 22 10.54 -3.75 10.00
C GLU A 22 10.25 -2.88 8.78
N VAL A 23 11.26 -2.64 7.94
CA VAL A 23 11.18 -1.78 6.77
C VAL A 23 10.46 -2.49 5.62
N CYS A 24 9.51 -1.80 5.00
CA CYS A 24 8.77 -2.27 3.84
C CYS A 24 9.73 -2.61 2.68
N PRO A 25 9.71 -3.85 2.16
CA PRO A 25 10.61 -4.27 1.09
C PRO A 25 10.30 -3.61 -0.26
N LEU A 26 9.10 -3.04 -0.42
CA LEU A 26 8.68 -2.39 -1.66
C LEU A 26 9.23 -0.98 -1.79
N CYS A 27 9.07 -0.15 -0.75
CA CYS A 27 9.54 1.23 -0.76
C CYS A 27 10.93 1.42 -0.14
N GLN A 28 11.36 0.47 0.71
CA GLN A 28 12.64 0.49 1.44
C GLN A 28 12.85 1.77 2.26
N ARG A 29 11.77 2.37 2.78
CA ARG A 29 11.80 3.67 3.50
C ARG A 29 11.05 3.64 4.82
N ASP A 30 9.80 3.20 4.80
CA ASP A 30 8.91 3.21 5.96
C ASP A 30 8.65 1.80 6.48
N ASN A 31 8.12 1.70 7.70
CA ASN A 31 7.79 0.41 8.29
C ASN A 31 6.61 -0.27 7.58
N GLU A 32 6.66 -1.61 7.50
CA GLU A 32 5.61 -2.39 6.88
C GLU A 32 4.46 -2.69 7.84
N ASP A 33 3.30 -2.11 7.55
CA ASP A 33 2.03 -2.56 8.06
C ASP A 33 1.01 -2.70 6.91
N CYS A 34 -0.19 -3.19 7.22
CA CYS A 34 -1.24 -3.34 6.21
C CYS A 34 -1.66 -2.01 5.58
N HIS A 35 -1.68 -0.92 6.33
CA HIS A 35 -2.06 0.38 5.80
C HIS A 35 -0.98 0.92 4.85
N HIS A 36 0.29 0.87 5.25
CA HIS A 36 1.40 1.22 4.39
C HIS A 36 1.39 0.36 3.13
N LEU A 37 1.36 -0.97 3.25
CA LEU A 37 1.46 -1.88 2.11
C LEU A 37 0.40 -1.62 1.03
N PHE A 38 -0.85 -1.36 1.41
CA PHE A 38 -1.96 -1.23 0.45
C PHE A 38 -2.35 0.21 0.09
N VAL A 39 -2.02 1.18 0.95
CA VAL A 39 -2.51 2.55 0.85
C VAL A 39 -1.39 3.58 0.77
N ALA A 40 -0.45 3.59 1.73
CA ALA A 40 0.53 4.67 1.81
C ALA A 40 1.88 4.39 1.10
N CYS A 41 2.13 3.15 0.68
CA CYS A 41 3.39 2.79 0.06
C CYS A 41 3.51 3.42 -1.33
N ASN A 42 4.57 4.21 -1.54
CA ASN A 42 4.86 4.85 -2.83
C ASN A 42 4.90 3.87 -4.01
N PHE A 43 5.42 2.66 -3.78
CA PHE A 43 5.41 1.61 -4.79
C PHE A 43 3.97 1.19 -5.14
N THR A 44 3.14 0.96 -4.13
CA THR A 44 1.73 0.59 -4.31
C THR A 44 0.92 1.69 -4.98
N ILE A 45 1.14 2.96 -4.63
CA ILE A 45 0.52 4.12 -5.30
C ILE A 45 0.87 4.13 -6.80
N ALA A 46 2.14 3.88 -7.15
CA ALA A 46 2.55 3.78 -8.55
C ALA A 46 1.86 2.63 -9.29
N VAL A 47 1.67 1.48 -8.64
CA VAL A 47 0.91 0.36 -9.20
C VAL A 47 -0.57 0.72 -9.40
N TRP A 48 -1.19 1.42 -8.46
CA TRP A 48 -2.57 1.89 -8.62
C TRP A 48 -2.73 2.84 -9.81
N ARG A 49 -1.78 3.77 -10.01
CA ARG A 49 -1.76 4.66 -11.18
C ARG A 49 -1.63 3.87 -12.48
N LEU A 50 -0.76 2.88 -12.52
CA LEU A 50 -0.60 2.00 -13.68
C LEU A 50 -1.89 1.23 -13.96
N MET A 51 -2.54 0.67 -12.94
CA MET A 51 -3.81 -0.03 -13.08
C MET A 51 -4.91 0.88 -13.61
N ARG A 52 -5.05 2.10 -13.05
CA ARG A 52 -6.02 3.11 -13.52
C ARG A 52 -5.85 3.40 -15.00
N SER A 53 -4.60 3.61 -15.44
CA SER A 53 -4.27 3.81 -16.85
C SER A 53 -4.53 2.58 -17.71
N TRP A 54 -4.31 1.38 -17.18
CA TRP A 54 -4.42 0.14 -17.94
C TRP A 54 -5.87 -0.26 -18.19
N ILE A 55 -6.74 -0.10 -17.19
CA ILE A 55 -8.16 -0.44 -17.31
C ILE A 55 -9.01 0.75 -17.82
N ASN A 56 -8.42 1.95 -17.92
CA ASN A 56 -9.08 3.18 -18.34
C ASN A 56 -10.36 3.50 -17.52
N VAL A 57 -10.27 3.30 -16.20
CA VAL A 57 -11.33 3.64 -15.25
C VAL A 57 -10.74 4.57 -14.21
N ASP A 58 -11.39 5.72 -13.97
CA ASP A 58 -10.96 6.63 -12.93
C ASP A 58 -11.52 6.21 -11.56
N PHE A 59 -10.66 6.18 -10.56
CA PHE A 59 -11.01 5.88 -9.17
C PHE A 59 -10.01 6.55 -8.23
N PRO A 60 -10.44 7.00 -7.03
CA PRO A 60 -9.54 7.66 -6.09
C PRO A 60 -8.41 6.72 -5.67
N ILE A 61 -7.16 7.19 -5.75
CA ILE A 61 -6.00 6.45 -5.25
C ILE A 61 -5.71 6.99 -3.84
N PRO A 62 -5.84 6.16 -2.80
CA PRO A 62 -5.60 6.62 -1.45
C PRO A 62 -4.10 6.90 -1.27
N GLY A 63 -3.77 7.98 -0.55
CA GLY A 63 -2.39 8.49 -0.44
C GLY A 63 -1.93 9.43 -1.56
N ASP A 64 -2.77 9.65 -2.58
CA ASP A 64 -2.51 10.57 -3.69
C ASP A 64 -3.30 11.88 -3.52
N GLU A 65 -3.03 12.63 -2.44
CA GLU A 65 -3.80 13.85 -2.09
C GLU A 65 -3.58 15.05 -3.04
N ASP A 66 -2.77 14.90 -4.10
CA ASP A 66 -2.38 16.00 -5.00
C ASP A 66 -3.02 15.99 -6.40
N GLN A 67 -4.03 15.15 -6.68
CA GLN A 67 -4.74 15.20 -7.97
C GLN A 67 -6.17 15.74 -7.84
N PRO A 68 -6.50 16.90 -8.46
CA PRO A 68 -7.86 17.36 -8.58
C PRO A 68 -8.69 16.28 -9.29
N LEU A 69 -9.87 15.98 -8.73
CA LEU A 69 -10.91 15.18 -9.37
C LEU A 69 -11.25 15.83 -10.71
N THR A 70 -10.60 15.42 -11.80
CA THR A 70 -11.04 15.79 -13.13
C THR A 70 -12.14 14.84 -13.52
N ASP A 71 -13.37 15.32 -13.33
CA ASP A 71 -14.58 14.82 -13.98
C ASP A 71 -14.32 14.73 -15.49
N ARG A 72 -14.32 13.52 -16.06
CA ARG A 72 -14.18 13.32 -17.51
C ARG A 72 -15.04 12.16 -18.00
#